data_AF-V6HYV5-F1
#
_entry.id   AF-V6HYV5-F1
#
_cell.length_a   1.000
_cell.length_b   1.000
_cell.length_c   1.000
_cell.angle_alpha   90.00
_cell.angle_beta   90.00
_cell.angle_gamma   90.00
#
_symmetry.space_group_name_H-M   'P 1'
#
loop_
_entity.id
_entity.type
_entity.pdbx_description
1 polymer ?
#
loop_
_entity_poly.entity_id
_entity_poly.type
_entity_poly.pdbx_seq_one_letter_code
_entity_poly.pdbx_strand_id
1 'polypeptide(L)' 'MDLSFRLEDILKVHVDLLTEDSISGSVRDSILAEAVDIEI' A
#
# COMPACT_ATOMS: atom_id res chain seq x y z
N MET A 1 -9.96 -8.80 -10.82
CA MET A 1 -10.69 -8.10 -9.74
C MET A 1 -9.65 -7.25 -9.05
N ASP A 2 -9.77 -5.93 -9.09
CA ASP A 2 -8.77 -5.05 -8.49
C ASP A 2 -8.87 -5.13 -6.96
N LEU A 3 -7.75 -5.40 -6.29
CA LEU A 3 -7.70 -5.52 -4.85
C LEU A 3 -7.94 -4.15 -4.19
N SER A 4 -7.50 -3.07 -4.84
CA SER A 4 -7.72 -1.69 -4.41
C SER A 4 -9.21 -1.41 -4.28
N PHE A 5 -10.01 -1.66 -5.33
CA PHE A 5 -11.47 -1.44 -5.30
C PHE A 5 -12.18 -2.21 -4.18
N ARG A 6 -11.71 -3.42 -3.84
CA ARG A 6 -12.30 -4.18 -2.71
C ARG A 6 -11.97 -3.56 -1.36
N LEU A 7 -10.74 -3.08 -1.20
CA LEU A 7 -10.31 -2.42 0.04
C LEU A 7 -10.99 -1.07 0.20
N GLU A 8 -11.16 -0.30 -0.88
CA GLU A 8 -11.90 0.96 -0.87
C GLU A 8 -13.36 0.76 -0.47
N ASP A 9 -14.01 -0.29 -0.97
CA ASP A 9 -15.39 -0.59 -0.59
C ASP A 9 -15.51 -1.02 0.89
N ILE A 10 -14.52 -1.71 1.45
CA ILE A 10 -14.51 -2.11 2.86
C ILE A 10 -14.21 -0.92 3.77
N LEU A 11 -13.14 -0.17 3.47
CA LEU A 11 -12.63 0.92 4.30
C LEU A 11 -13.37 2.24 4.09
N LYS A 12 -14.17 2.33 3.01
CA LYS A 12 -14.91 3.54 2.59
C LYS A 12 -14.02 4.76 2.39
N VAL A 13 -12.78 4.55 1.99
CA VAL A 13 -11.77 5.57 1.67
C VAL A 13 -11.01 5.16 0.41
N HIS A 14 -10.34 6.11 -0.24
CA HIS A 14 -9.46 5.83 -1.38
C HIS A 14 -8.23 5.04 -0.91
N VAL A 15 -7.82 4.02 -1.67
CA VAL A 15 -6.70 3.13 -1.32
C VAL A 15 -5.78 2.94 -2.52
N ASP A 16 -4.54 3.38 -2.37
CA ASP A 16 -3.47 3.09 -3.31
C ASP A 16 -2.72 1.83 -2.91
N LEU A 17 -2.51 0.92 -3.87
CA LEU A 17 -1.70 -0.28 -3.69
C LEU A 17 -0.39 -0.15 -4.45
N LEU A 18 0.71 -0.36 -3.74
CA LEU A 18 2.05 -0.32 -4.30
C LEU A 18 2.68 -1.71 -4.19
N THR A 19 3.47 -2.06 -5.21
CA THR A 19 4.30 -3.27 -5.24
C THR A 19 5.77 -2.88 -5.08
N GLU A 20 6.61 -3.78 -4.57
CA GLU A 20 8.04 -3.52 -4.47
C GLU A 20 8.67 -3.15 -5.81
N ASP A 21 8.24 -3.79 -6.90
CA ASP A 21 8.73 -3.50 -8.25
C ASP A 21 8.29 -2.11 -8.76
N SER A 22 7.19 -1.58 -8.24
CA SER A 22 6.69 -0.24 -8.60
C SER A 22 7.35 0.90 -7.82
N ILE A 23 8.15 0.59 -6.78
CA ILE A 23 8.80 1.58 -5.94
C ILE A 23 10.32 1.39 -6.01
N SER A 24 11.04 2.40 -6.50
CA SER A 24 12.50 2.31 -6.66
C SER A 24 13.26 3.36 -5.85
N GLY A 25 14.46 3.00 -5.41
CA GLY A 25 15.42 3.93 -4.82
C GLY A 25 14.98 4.50 -3.47
N SER A 26 15.32 5.77 -3.22
CA SER A 26 15.10 6.43 -1.93
C SER A 26 13.63 6.48 -1.49
N VAL A 27 12.67 6.42 -2.41
CA VAL A 27 11.24 6.38 -2.07
C VAL A 27 10.87 5.06 -1.38
N ARG A 28 11.46 3.93 -1.79
CA ARG A 28 11.25 2.63 -1.14
C ARG A 28 11.71 2.68 0.30
N ASP A 29 12.93 3.18 0.52
CA ASP A 29 13.55 3.24 1.84
C ASP A 29 12.73 4.14 2.78
N SER A 30 12.23 5.28 2.30
CA SER A 30 11.35 6.15 3.08
C SER A 30 10.02 5.48 3.44
N ILE A 31 9.38 4.77 2.49
CA ILE A 31 8.12 4.06 2.76
C ILE A 31 8.34 2.96 3.79
N LEU A 32 9.39 2.16 3.65
CA LEU A 32 9.69 1.07 4.60
C LEU A 32 10.04 1.59 5.99
N ALA A 33 10.65 2.77 6.10
CA ALA A 33 10.96 3.38 7.39
C ALA A 33 9.71 3.86 8.17
N GLU A 34 8.63 4.21 7.46
CA GLU A 34 7.38 4.69 8.05
C GLU A 34 6.25 3.65 8.03
N ALA A 35 6.43 2.53 7.33
CA ALA A 35 5.45 1.46 7.24
C ALA A 35 5.16 0.84 8.62
N VAL A 36 3.88 0.54 8.86
CA VAL A 36 3.42 -0.14 10.07
C VAL A 36 2.93 -1.52 9.67
N ASP A 37 3.59 -2.55 10.20
CA ASP A 37 3.15 -3.93 10.05
C ASP A 37 1.89 -4.16 10.86
N ILE A 38 0.86 -4.73 10.22
CA ILE A 38 -0.40 -5.11 10.85
C ILE A 38 -0.53 -6.63 10.74
N GLU A 39 -0.62 -7.32 11.87
CA GLU A 39 -0.99 -8.74 11.90
C GLU A 39 -2.52 -8.89 11.80
N ILE A 40 -2.97 -9.89 11.03
CA ILE A 40 -4.38 -10.21 10.80
C ILE A 40 -4.72 -11.56 11.45
#